data_AF-A0AAW9JM39-F1
#
_entry.id   AF-A0AAW9JM39-F1
#
_cell.length_a   1.000
_cell.length_b   1.000
_cell.length_c   1.000
_cell.angle_alpha   90.00
_cell.angle_beta   90.00
_cell.angle_gamma   90.00
#
_symmetry.space_group_name_H-M   'P 1'
#
loop_
_entity.id
_entity.type
_entity.pdbx_description
1 polymer ?
#
loop_
_entity_poly.entity_id
_entity_poly.type
_entity_poly.pdbx_seq_one_letter_code
_entity_poly.pdbx_strand_id
1 'polypeptide(L)'
;MNQTPQQSNECLIDFLRFSLPDASMEKVADLLGIALSDFTSEKKGSPFPTYDSHYSFVDIIIHQSDHHNNLLVNLSGQGCRQYEEYMSSVEG
;
A
#
# COMPACT_ATOMS: atom_id res chain seq x y z
N MET A 1 -13.15 -41.18 10.61
CA MET A 1 -13.50 -40.42 9.39
C MET A 1 -12.27 -39.62 9.01
N ASN A 2 -11.59 -39.97 7.92
CA ASN A 2 -10.44 -39.22 7.44
C ASN A 2 -10.97 -37.98 6.70
N GLN A 3 -10.77 -36.79 7.25
CA GLN A 3 -10.97 -35.56 6.49
C GLN A 3 -9.78 -35.41 5.54
N THR A 4 -10.01 -35.65 4.26
CA THR A 4 -9.06 -35.30 3.21
C THR A 4 -8.92 -33.77 3.24
N PRO A 5 -7.71 -33.19 3.34
CA PRO A 5 -7.55 -31.75 3.30
C PRO A 5 -8.09 -31.25 1.95
N GLN A 6 -9.14 -30.44 1.99
CA GLN A 6 -9.70 -29.81 0.81
C GLN A 6 -8.74 -28.68 0.41
N GLN A 7 -7.72 -29.03 -0.39
CA GLN A 7 -6.86 -28.04 -1.02
C GLN A 7 -7.68 -27.29 -2.08
N SER A 8 -7.96 -26.02 -1.79
CA SER A 8 -8.48 -25.07 -2.77
C SER A 8 -7.33 -24.20 -3.24
N ASN A 9 -7.23 -23.97 -4.55
CA ASN A 9 -6.36 -22.93 -5.07
C ASN A 9 -7.14 -21.61 -4.99
N GLU A 10 -6.52 -20.59 -4.41
CA GLU A 10 -7.10 -19.25 -4.28
C GLU A 10 -6.31 -18.26 -5.14
N CYS A 11 -7.03 -17.32 -5.74
CA CYS A 11 -6.43 -16.23 -6.49
C CYS A 11 -6.38 -15.00 -5.60
N LEU A 12 -5.17 -14.49 -5.35
CA LEU A 12 -4.93 -13.32 -4.52
C LEU A 12 -4.17 -12.26 -5.31
N ILE A 13 -4.41 -10.99 -4.99
CA ILE A 13 -3.58 -9.90 -5.47
C ILE A 13 -2.25 -9.98 -4.73
N ASP A 14 -1.17 -10.24 -5.47
CA ASP A 14 0.19 -10.37 -4.93
C ASP A 14 1.09 -9.17 -5.28
N PHE A 15 0.55 -8.20 -6.03
CA PHE A 15 1.24 -6.96 -6.33
C PHE A 15 0.26 -5.92 -6.88
N LEU A 16 0.30 -4.70 -6.36
CA LEU A 16 -0.45 -3.57 -6.90
C LEU A 16 0.42 -2.31 -6.88
N ARG A 17 0.53 -1.65 -8.04
CA ARG A 17 1.20 -0.35 -8.15
C ARG A 17 0.40 0.55 -9.08
N PHE A 18 0.15 1.78 -8.65
CA PHE A 18 -0.53 2.78 -9.45
C PHE A 18 -0.03 4.18 -9.12
N SER A 19 -0.21 5.10 -10.07
CA SER A 19 0.16 6.50 -9.93
C SER A 19 -1.10 7.35 -9.84
N LEU A 20 -1.09 8.34 -8.94
CA LEU A 20 -2.12 9.34 -8.81
C LEU A 20 -1.53 10.72 -9.14
N PRO A 21 -1.83 11.27 -10.33
CA PRO A 21 -1.38 12.60 -10.70
C PRO A 21 -2.12 13.66 -9.88
N ASP A 22 -1.42 14.76 -9.57
CA ASP A 22 -1.97 15.92 -8.88
C ASP A 22 -2.71 15.58 -7.56
N ALA A 23 -2.23 14.55 -6.84
CA ALA A 23 -2.86 14.07 -5.61
C ALA A 23 -2.06 14.48 -4.37
N SER A 24 -2.78 14.68 -3.26
CA SER A 24 -2.19 14.88 -1.94
C SER A 24 -2.20 13.57 -1.15
N MET A 25 -1.40 13.52 -0.08
CA MET A 25 -1.37 12.35 0.79
C MET A 25 -2.70 12.08 1.48
N GLU A 26 -3.46 13.13 1.81
CA GLU A 26 -4.83 13.01 2.34
C GLU A 26 -5.72 12.22 1.38
N LYS A 27 -5.67 12.57 0.08
CA LYS A 27 -6.47 11.87 -0.94
C LYS A 27 -6.05 10.40 -1.10
N VAL A 28 -4.75 10.10 -0.96
CA VAL A 28 -4.26 8.72 -1.02
C VAL A 28 -4.70 7.93 0.21
N ALA A 29 -4.57 8.52 1.39
CA ALA A 29 -5.01 7.94 2.66
C ALA A 29 -6.52 7.62 2.62
N ASP A 30 -7.33 8.57 2.17
CA ASP A 30 -8.78 8.40 1.98
C ASP A 30 -9.10 7.28 0.97
N LEU A 31 -8.40 7.23 -0.17
CA LEU A 31 -8.59 6.18 -1.19
C LEU A 31 -8.27 4.78 -0.63
N LEU A 32 -7.23 4.69 0.20
CA LEU A 32 -6.82 3.46 0.84
C LEU A 32 -7.63 3.16 2.11
N GLY A 33 -8.53 4.04 2.56
CA GLY A 33 -9.25 3.85 3.83
C GLY A 33 -8.34 3.75 5.06
N ILE A 34 -7.13 4.28 5.01
CA ILE A 34 -6.16 4.28 6.11
C ILE A 34 -6.04 5.70 6.64
N ALA A 35 -6.08 5.89 7.96
CA ALA A 35 -5.96 7.23 8.53
C ALA A 35 -4.57 7.82 8.20
N LEU A 36 -4.53 9.09 7.78
CA LEU A 36 -3.27 9.75 7.44
C LEU A 36 -2.25 9.70 8.60
N SER A 37 -2.74 9.72 9.84
CA SER A 37 -1.92 9.62 11.06
C SER A 37 -1.15 8.31 11.21
N ASP A 38 -1.59 7.25 10.53
CA ASP A 38 -1.01 5.92 10.65
C ASP A 38 0.18 5.75 9.69
N PHE A 39 0.35 6.67 8.75
CA PHE A 39 1.50 6.70 7.86
C PHE A 39 2.71 7.34 8.55
N THR A 40 3.85 6.66 8.47
CA THR A 40 5.14 7.24 8.85
C THR A 40 5.81 7.86 7.63
N SER A 41 6.44 9.04 7.79
CA SER A 41 7.16 9.71 6.71
C SER A 41 8.66 9.50 6.83
N GLU A 42 9.30 8.96 5.79
CA GLU A 42 10.76 8.83 5.73
C GLU A 42 11.33 9.62 4.54
N LYS A 43 12.33 10.47 4.84
CA LYS A 43 13.02 11.28 3.83
C LYS A 43 14.10 10.52 3.05
N LYS A 44 14.29 9.21 3.29
CA LYS A 44 15.45 8.50 2.75
C LYS A 44 15.05 7.42 1.75
N GLY A 45 15.27 7.75 0.47
CA GLY A 45 15.44 6.81 -0.63
C GLY A 45 14.14 6.20 -1.13
N SER A 46 13.69 6.68 -2.29
CA SER A 46 12.84 5.87 -3.16
C SER A 46 13.74 4.98 -4.04
N PRO A 47 13.39 3.70 -4.28
CA PRO A 47 14.04 2.92 -5.34
C PRO A 47 13.68 3.46 -6.74
N PHE A 48 12.74 4.39 -6.83
CA PHE A 48 12.35 5.06 -8.06
C PHE A 48 13.12 6.38 -8.21
N PRO A 49 13.99 6.54 -9.23
CA PRO A 49 14.93 7.65 -9.34
C PRO A 49 14.32 9.05 -9.40
N THR A 50 13.04 9.15 -9.73
CA THR A 50 12.31 10.42 -9.84
C THR A 50 11.57 10.81 -8.56
N TYR A 51 11.66 10.00 -7.50
CA TYR A 51 10.97 10.23 -6.23
C TYR A 51 11.99 10.42 -5.10
N ASP A 52 11.78 11.45 -4.29
CA ASP A 52 12.77 11.92 -3.32
C ASP A 52 12.52 11.37 -1.91
N SER A 53 11.26 11.04 -1.60
CA SER A 53 10.86 10.53 -0.29
C SER A 53 9.64 9.62 -0.38
N HIS A 54 9.26 9.03 0.75
CA HIS A 54 8.07 8.19 0.82
C HIS A 54 7.36 8.27 2.17
N TYR A 55 6.08 7.91 2.16
CA TYR A 55 5.32 7.53 3.33
C TYR A 55 5.16 6.02 3.34
N SER A 56 5.09 5.44 4.52
CA SER A 56 4.84 4.02 4.70
C SER A 56 3.75 3.78 5.73
N PHE A 57 2.82 2.90 5.39
CA PHE A 57 2.02 2.16 6.36
C PHE A 57 2.54 0.73 6.31
N VAL A 58 3.56 0.47 7.13
CA VAL A 58 4.34 -0.78 7.14
C VAL A 58 4.82 -1.18 5.73
N ASP A 59 4.14 -2.09 5.03
CA ASP A 59 4.54 -2.60 3.69
C ASP A 59 3.83 -1.92 2.50
N ILE A 60 2.95 -0.95 2.79
CA ILE A 60 2.32 -0.08 1.80
C ILE A 60 3.15 1.19 1.69
N ILE A 61 3.74 1.43 0.52
CA ILE A 61 4.67 2.55 0.31
C ILE A 61 4.09 3.54 -0.70
N ILE A 62 4.10 4.82 -0.33
CA ILE A 62 3.67 5.94 -1.18
C ILE A 62 4.87 6.83 -1.44
N HIS A 63 5.39 6.76 -2.67
CA HIS A 63 6.52 7.58 -3.07
C HIS A 63 6.04 8.96 -3.55
N GLN A 64 6.76 10.00 -3.14
CA GLN A 64 6.53 11.39 -3.55
C GLN A 64 7.83 12.03 -4.06
N SER A 65 7.69 13.10 -4.84
CA SER A 65 8.81 13.91 -5.30
C SER A 65 8.59 15.39 -4.97
N ASP A 66 9.68 16.10 -4.73
CA ASP A 66 9.69 17.56 -4.62
C ASP A 66 9.66 18.23 -6.00
N HIS A 67 9.84 17.45 -7.09
CA HIS A 67 9.95 17.93 -8.46
C HIS A 67 8.72 17.66 -9.33
N HIS A 68 7.84 16.75 -8.91
CA HIS A 68 6.57 16.48 -9.57
C HIS A 68 5.50 16.07 -8.56
N ASN A 69 4.25 16.38 -8.87
CA ASN A 69 3.10 16.16 -7.99
C ASN A 69 2.39 14.81 -8.21
N ASN A 70 3.09 13.82 -8.77
CA ASN A 70 2.59 12.46 -8.88
C ASN A 70 2.95 11.65 -7.63
N LEU A 71 1.96 10.97 -7.06
CA LEU A 71 2.17 10.01 -5.96
C LEU A 71 2.13 8.59 -6.52
N LEU A 72 3.15 7.79 -6.21
CA LEU A 72 3.22 6.39 -6.61
C LEU A 72 2.91 5.50 -5.42
N VAL A 73 1.76 4.85 -5.47
CA VAL A 73 1.34 3.87 -4.46
C VAL A 73 1.85 2.50 -4.87
N ASN A 74 2.50 1.79 -3.96
CA ASN A 74 3.13 0.50 -4.20
C ASN A 74 2.86 -0.47 -3.04
N LEU A 75 2.11 -1.53 -3.33
CA LEU A 75 1.85 -2.66 -2.44
C LEU A 75 2.57 -3.89 -3.01
N SER A 76 3.57 -4.38 -2.27
CA SER A 76 4.17 -5.69 -2.52
C SER A 76 3.18 -6.81 -2.16
N GLY A 77 3.52 -8.08 -2.40
CA GLY A 77 2.68 -9.20 -1.94
C GLY A 77 2.39 -9.15 -0.44
N GLN A 78 3.40 -8.80 0.37
CA GLN A 78 3.24 -8.56 1.81
C GLN A 78 2.34 -7.34 2.09
N GLY A 79 2.53 -6.25 1.36
CA GLY A 79 1.66 -5.06 1.45
C GLY A 79 0.20 -5.37 1.12
N CYS A 80 -0.07 -6.24 0.15
CA CYS A 80 -1.42 -6.70 -0.17
C CYS A 80 -2.02 -7.54 0.98
N ARG A 81 -1.26 -8.49 1.55
CA ARG A 81 -1.76 -9.30 2.69
C ARG A 81 -2.08 -8.41 3.89
N GLN A 82 -1.19 -7.48 4.20
CA GLN A 82 -1.38 -6.53 5.29
C GLN A 82 -2.57 -5.59 5.08
N TYR A 83 -2.76 -5.09 3.85
CA TYR A 83 -3.91 -4.27 3.52
C TYR A 83 -5.22 -5.01 3.77
N GLU A 84 -5.28 -6.28 3.37
CA GLU A 84 -6.46 -7.12 3.61
C GLU A 84 -6.70 -7.41 5.09
N GLU A 85 -5.65 -7.66 5.87
CA GLU A 85 -5.74 -7.81 7.33
C GLU A 85 -6.26 -6.54 8.00
N TYR A 86 -5.72 -5.38 7.61
CA TYR A 86 -6.16 -4.09 8.11
C TYR A 86 -7.64 -3.85 7.80
N MET A 87 -8.05 -4.04 6.54
CA MET A 87 -9.45 -3.86 6.13
C MET A 87 -10.41 -4.80 6.85
N SER A 88 -10.02 -6.07 7.02
CA SER A 88 -10.82 -7.05 7.76
C SER A 88 -10.99 -6.67 9.24
N SER A 89 -10.01 -5.99 9.83
CA SER A 89 -10.07 -5.52 11.22
C SER A 89 -10.92 -4.25 11.41
N VAL A 90 -11.00 -3.40 10.39
CA VAL A 90 -11.78 -2.15 10.44
C VAL A 90 -13.27 -2.39 10.17
N GLU A 91 -13.61 -3.43 9.39
CA GLU A 91 -15.00 -3.83 9.13
C GLU A 91 -15.63 -4.71 10.23
N GLY A 92 -14.84 -5.20 11.20
CA GLY A 92 -15.28 -6.08 12.30
C GLY A 92 -15.67 -5.34 13.57
#